data_AF-A0A0A9DDH1-F1
#
_entry.id   AF-A0A0A9DDH1-F1
#
_cell.length_a   1.000
_cell.length_b   1.000
_cell.length_c   1.000
_cell.angle_alpha   90.00
_cell.angle_beta   90.00
_cell.angle_gamma   90.00
#
_symmetry.space_group_name_H-M   'P 1'
#
loop_
_entity.id
_entity.type
_entity.pdbx_description
1 polymer ?
#
loop_
_entity_poly.entity_id
_entity_poly.type
_entity_poly.pdbx_seq_one_letter_code
_entity_poly.pdbx_strand_id
1 'polypeptide(L)'
;MDPVSCFLNRFDYSINPSRSSKFYPVIRKYFPNLKDWSLEPGYSGMRPKLSGPGQPPSDFVIQGEDVHGIPGLVNLFGIESPGLTSSLAIAEHIVSRYL
;
A
#
# COMPACT_ATOMS: atom_id res chain seq x y z
N MET A 1 -10.94 8.67 7.97
CA MET A 1 -9.69 9.03 7.25
C MET A 1 -8.53 8.57 8.09
N ASP A 2 -7.68 7.69 7.57
CA ASP A 2 -6.51 7.20 8.29
C ASP A 2 -5.56 8.37 8.59
N PRO A 3 -5.31 8.72 9.87
CA PRO A 3 -4.47 9.87 10.23
C PRO A 3 -2.99 9.68 9.84
N VAL A 4 -2.62 8.51 9.30
CA VAL A 4 -1.24 8.07 9.01
C VAL A 4 -0.95 7.93 7.50
N SER A 5 -1.94 7.92 6.61
CA SER A 5 -1.66 7.90 5.17
C SER A 5 -1.56 9.33 4.62
N CYS A 6 -0.49 9.63 3.88
CA CYS A 6 -0.39 10.85 3.07
C CYS A 6 -0.01 10.49 1.63
N PHE A 7 -0.44 11.33 0.68
CA PHE A 7 0.01 11.26 -0.71
C PHE A 7 1.25 12.14 -0.87
N LEU A 8 2.22 11.64 -1.62
CA LEU A 8 3.50 12.29 -1.88
C LEU A 8 3.74 12.35 -3.39
N ASN A 9 4.35 13.43 -3.87
CA ASN A 9 4.73 13.59 -5.28
C ASN A 9 6.16 13.12 -5.57
N ARG A 10 6.85 12.59 -4.56
CA ARG A 10 8.21 12.07 -4.65
C ARG A 10 8.36 10.86 -3.74
N PHE A 11 9.34 10.01 -4.05
CA PHE A 11 9.71 8.93 -3.15
C PHE A 11 10.45 9.51 -1.94
N ASP A 12 9.79 9.51 -0.78
CA ASP A 12 10.36 9.97 0.48
C ASP A 12 10.01 8.97 1.59
N TYR A 13 11.03 8.23 2.03
CA TYR A 13 10.90 7.21 3.07
C TYR A 13 11.31 7.74 4.46
N SER A 14 11.60 9.04 4.58
CA SER A 14 11.96 9.62 5.87
C SER A 14 10.83 9.48 6.88
N ILE A 15 11.19 9.16 8.13
CA ILE A 15 10.24 9.00 9.21
C ILE A 15 10.18 10.31 9.97
N ASN A 16 8.99 10.89 10.09
CA ASN A 16 8.76 12.05 10.94
C ASN A 16 8.32 11.58 12.34
N PRO A 17 9.19 11.67 13.38
CA PRO A 17 8.90 11.16 14.72
C PRO A 17 7.69 11.85 15.38
N SER A 18 7.39 13.10 15.00
CA SER A 18 6.25 13.86 15.55
C SER A 18 4.90 13.20 15.25
N ARG A 19 4.83 12.33 14.22
CA ARG A 19 3.61 11.60 13.87
C ARG A 19 3.17 10.62 14.96
N SER A 20 4.10 10.13 15.78
CA SER A 20 3.83 9.20 16.90
C SER A 20 2.77 9.74 17.87
N SER A 21 2.71 11.06 18.09
CA SER A 21 1.73 11.73 18.94
C SER A 21 0.27 11.37 18.59
N LYS A 22 -0.02 11.15 17.30
CA LYS A 22 -1.36 10.79 16.81
C LYS A 22 -1.74 9.34 17.14
N PHE A 23 -0.78 8.47 17.42
CA PHE A 23 -1.02 7.04 17.65
C PHE A 23 -1.46 6.73 19.08
N TYR A 24 -0.91 7.43 20.09
CA TYR A 24 -1.24 7.21 21.50
C TYR A 24 -2.75 7.16 21.80
N PRO A 25 -3.58 8.15 21.40
CA PRO A 25 -5.02 8.10 21.70
C PRO A 25 -5.76 6.98 20.96
N VAL A 26 -5.23 6.50 19.82
CA VAL A 26 -5.83 5.39 19.08
C VAL A 26 -5.46 4.05 19.72
N ILE A 27 -4.19 3.85 20.05
CA ILE A 27 -3.70 2.61 20.67
C ILE A 27 -4.31 2.40 22.06
N ARG A 28 -4.43 3.47 22.86
CA ARG A 28 -5.00 3.40 24.21
C ARG A 28 -6.47 2.94 24.27
N LYS A 29 -7.18 2.92 23.13
CA LYS A 29 -8.53 2.33 23.06
C LYS A 29 -8.53 0.83 23.33
N TYR A 30 -7.44 0.14 23.00
CA TYR A 30 -7.30 -1.32 23.19
C TYR A 30 -6.09 -1.71 24.05
N PHE A 31 -5.16 -0.80 24.30
CA PHE A 31 -4.05 -0.99 25.24
C PHE A 31 -3.89 0.24 26.16
N PRO A 32 -4.75 0.40 27.18
CA PRO A 32 -4.85 1.64 27.98
C PRO A 32 -3.57 2.01 28.73
N ASN A 33 -2.79 1.01 29.14
CA ASN A 33 -1.57 1.18 29.93
C ASN A 33 -0.33 1.53 29.09
N LEU A 34 -0.50 1.87 27.80
CA LEU A 34 0.60 2.36 26.97
C LEU A 34 1.22 3.62 27.59
N LYS A 35 2.48 3.50 28.03
CA LYS A 35 3.24 4.60 28.65
C LYS A 35 3.47 5.73 27.65
N ASP A 36 3.50 6.97 28.14
CA ASP A 36 3.93 8.09 27.29
C ASP A 36 5.38 7.87 26.83
N TRP A 37 5.69 8.37 25.63
CA TRP A 37 7.03 8.32 25.03
C TRP A 37 7.59 6.92 24.77
N SER A 38 6.77 5.86 24.84
CA SER A 38 7.21 4.48 24.59
C SER A 38 7.11 4.03 23.12
N LEU A 39 6.64 4.89 22.21
CA LEU A 39 6.61 4.61 20.77
C LEU A 39 7.89 5.15 20.12
N GLU A 40 8.68 4.25 19.52
CA GLU A 40 9.88 4.59 18.78
C GLU A 40 9.62 4.62 17.26
N PRO A 41 10.32 5.46 16.49
CA PRO A 41 10.27 5.43 15.03
C PRO A 41 10.66 4.05 14.48
N GLY A 42 9.77 3.42 13.72
CA GLY A 42 10.03 2.13 13.06
C GLY A 42 10.53 2.32 11.63
N TYR A 43 9.67 2.06 10.65
CA TYR A 43 9.94 2.23 9.22
C TYR A 43 8.76 2.89 8.50
N SER A 44 8.95 3.25 7.23
CA SER A 44 7.90 3.75 6.35
C SER A 44 7.83 2.92 5.07
N GLY A 45 6.70 2.99 4.37
CA GLY A 45 6.50 2.37 3.06
C GLY A 45 5.50 3.16 2.24
N MET A 46 5.62 3.09 0.92
CA MET A 46 4.70 3.72 -0.03
C MET A 46 3.92 2.66 -0.79
N ARG A 47 2.60 2.86 -0.89
CA ARG A 47 1.71 1.95 -1.63
C ARG A 47 1.57 2.45 -3.07
N PRO A 48 1.67 1.57 -4.09
CA PRO A 48 1.43 1.95 -5.47
C PRO A 48 -0.08 2.13 -5.69
N LYS A 49 -0.62 3.32 -5.41
CA LYS A 49 -2.04 3.62 -5.55
C LYS A 49 -2.40 3.96 -6.99
N LEU A 50 -3.52 3.40 -7.48
CA LEU A 50 -4.14 3.83 -8.76
C LEU A 50 -5.15 4.96 -8.58
N SER A 51 -5.77 5.04 -7.40
CA SER A 51 -6.74 6.10 -7.08
C SER A 51 -6.12 7.21 -6.21
N GLY A 52 -6.56 8.43 -6.48
CA GLY A 52 -6.09 9.64 -5.80
C GLY A 52 -6.74 9.88 -4.44
N PRO A 53 -6.34 10.95 -3.74
CA PRO A 53 -6.96 11.35 -2.47
C PRO A 53 -8.48 11.53 -2.61
N GLY A 54 -9.25 10.88 -1.75
CA GLY A 54 -10.72 10.98 -1.72
C GLY A 54 -11.44 10.14 -2.79
N GLN A 55 -10.72 9.50 -3.71
CA GLN A 55 -11.28 8.55 -4.66
C GLN A 55 -11.47 7.17 -3.99
N PRO A 56 -12.43 6.36 -4.45
CA PRO A 56 -12.59 4.99 -3.94
C PRO A 56 -11.32 4.17 -4.19
N PRO A 57 -11.02 3.17 -3.35
CA PRO A 57 -9.95 2.22 -3.64
C PRO A 57 -10.18 1.55 -5.00
N SER A 58 -9.11 1.40 -5.77
CA SER A 58 -9.12 0.63 -7.02
C SER A 58 -8.59 -0.77 -6.76
N ASP A 59 -9.09 -1.75 -7.54
CA ASP A 59 -8.53 -3.11 -7.54
C ASP A 59 -7.16 -3.15 -8.24
N PHE A 60 -6.46 -4.28 -8.12
CA PHE A 60 -5.26 -4.56 -8.90
C PHE A 60 -5.59 -4.53 -10.39
N VAL A 61 -4.66 -4.00 -11.18
CA VAL A 61 -4.79 -3.98 -12.65
C VAL A 61 -3.66 -4.82 -13.24
N ILE A 62 -4.05 -5.94 -13.85
CA ILE A 62 -3.16 -6.80 -14.63
C ILE A 62 -3.59 -6.70 -16.09
N GLN A 63 -2.68 -6.31 -16.97
CA GLN A 63 -2.96 -6.10 -18.39
C GLN A 63 -1.94 -6.86 -19.23
N GLY A 64 -2.41 -7.55 -20.27
CA GLY A 64 -1.57 -8.20 -21.26
C GLY A 64 -1.87 -7.70 -22.67
N GLU A 65 -1.41 -8.47 -23.66
CA GLU A 65 -1.56 -8.16 -25.09
C GLU A 65 -3.02 -7.90 -25.49
N ASP A 66 -3.99 -8.58 -24.87
CA ASP A 66 -5.43 -8.39 -25.10
C ASP A 66 -5.94 -6.99 -24.75
N VAL A 67 -5.24 -6.25 -23.89
CA VAL A 67 -5.60 -4.89 -23.47
C VAL A 67 -4.78 -3.83 -24.20
N HIS A 68 -3.46 -4.02 -24.31
CA HIS A 68 -2.55 -3.00 -24.83
C HIS A 68 -1.94 -3.31 -26.20
N GLY A 69 -2.10 -4.51 -26.75
CA GLY A 69 -1.65 -4.90 -28.09
C GLY A 69 -0.14 -5.15 -28.27
N ILE A 70 0.67 -5.01 -27.20
CA ILE A 70 2.11 -5.29 -27.20
C ILE A 70 2.36 -6.77 -26.87
N PRO A 71 2.93 -7.56 -27.80
CA PRO A 71 3.19 -8.98 -27.56
C PRO A 71 4.25 -9.22 -26.47
N GLY A 72 3.98 -10.16 -25.57
CA GLY A 72 4.90 -10.60 -24.52
C GLY A 72 5.10 -9.62 -23.35
N LEU A 73 4.39 -8.48 -23.31
CA LEU A 73 4.39 -7.56 -22.16
C LEU A 73 3.19 -7.86 -21.25
N VAL A 74 3.42 -7.88 -19.94
CA VAL A 74 2.34 -7.89 -18.92
C VAL A 74 2.61 -6.77 -17.91
N ASN A 75 1.66 -5.85 -17.77
CA ASN A 75 1.71 -4.77 -16.78
C ASN A 75 0.99 -5.18 -15.50
N LEU A 76 1.61 -4.87 -14.35
CA LEU A 76 1.02 -5.02 -13.03
C LEU A 76 0.98 -3.63 -12.36
N PHE A 77 -0.21 -3.06 -12.25
CA PHE A 77 -0.43 -1.77 -11.61
C PHE A 77 -1.26 -1.92 -10.34
N GLY A 78 -1.01 -1.05 -9.38
CA GLY A 78 -1.86 -1.00 -8.20
C GLY A 78 -1.64 -2.14 -7.21
N ILE A 79 -0.56 -2.95 -7.34
CA ILE A 79 -0.30 -4.11 -6.47
C ILE A 79 0.13 -3.66 -5.07
N GLU A 80 -0.83 -3.09 -4.32
CA GLU A 80 -0.71 -2.77 -2.91
C GLU A 80 -1.13 -3.96 -2.03
N SER A 81 -1.41 -3.76 -0.74
CA SER A 81 -1.93 -4.85 0.10
C SER A 81 -3.29 -5.35 -0.40
N PRO A 82 -3.52 -6.66 -0.53
CA PRO A 82 -2.72 -7.79 -0.02
C PRO A 82 -1.77 -8.46 -1.04
N GLY A 83 -1.06 -7.70 -1.88
CA GLY A 83 -0.27 -8.20 -3.00
C GLY A 83 0.84 -9.19 -2.65
N LEU A 84 1.47 -9.05 -1.47
CA LEU A 84 2.43 -10.06 -1.00
C LEU A 84 1.73 -11.40 -0.70
N THR A 85 0.62 -11.35 0.04
CA THR A 85 -0.18 -12.54 0.36
C THR A 85 -0.72 -13.20 -0.91
N SER A 86 -1.13 -12.40 -1.90
CA SER A 86 -1.68 -12.88 -3.17
C SER A 86 -0.63 -13.16 -4.25
N SER A 87 0.67 -13.09 -3.93
CA SER A 87 1.74 -13.14 -4.93
C SER A 87 1.73 -14.38 -5.83
N LEU A 88 1.50 -15.57 -5.24
CA LEU A 88 1.41 -16.82 -6.00
C LEU A 88 0.17 -16.85 -6.90
N ALA A 89 -0.99 -16.42 -6.38
CA ALA A 89 -2.22 -16.36 -7.16
C ALA A 89 -2.13 -15.36 -8.31
N ILE A 90 -1.43 -14.23 -8.12
CA ILE A 90 -1.13 -13.26 -9.18
C ILE A 90 -0.29 -13.93 -10.28
N ALA A 91 0.77 -14.65 -9.89
CA ALA A 91 1.61 -15.36 -10.85
C ALA A 91 0.83 -16.43 -11.63
N GLU A 92 0.01 -17.24 -10.94
CA GLU A 92 -0.87 -18.25 -11.57
C GLU A 92 -1.86 -17.61 -12.55
N HIS A 93 -2.48 -16.48 -12.18
CA HIS A 93 -3.38 -15.74 -13.06
C HIS A 93 -2.66 -15.29 -14.34
N ILE A 94 -1.45 -14.73 -14.21
CA ILE A 94 -0.65 -14.27 -15.34
C ILE A 94 -0.30 -15.45 -16.26
N VAL A 95 0.20 -16.56 -15.70
CA VAL A 95 0.53 -17.76 -16.48
C VAL A 95 -0.71 -18.27 -17.20
N SER A 96 -1.84 -18.42 -16.52
CA SER A 96 -3.05 -18.99 -17.12
C SER A 96 -3.67 -18.16 -18.24
N ARG A 97 -3.41 -16.84 -18.25
CA ARG A 97 -4.09 -15.89 -19.12
C ARG A 97 -3.20 -15.37 -20.24
N TYR A 98 -1.89 -15.32 -20.02
CA TYR A 98 -0.94 -14.64 -20.90
C TYR A 98 0.27 -15.48 -21.32
N LEU A 99 0.43 -16.70 -20.79
CA LEU A 99 1.48 -17.66 -21.18
C LEU A 99 0.87 -18.99 -21.61
#